data_AF-A0A9X6X5T9-F1
#
_entry.id   AF-A0A9X6X5T9-F1
#
_cell.length_a   1.000
_cell.length_b   1.000
_cell.length_c   1.000
_cell.angle_alpha   90.00
_cell.angle_beta   90.00
_cell.angle_gamma   90.00
#
_symmetry.space_group_name_H-M   'P 1'
#
loop_
_entity.id
_entity.type
_entity.pdbx_description
1 polymer ?
#
loop_
_entity_poly.entity_id
_entity_poly.type
_entity_poly.pdbx_seq_one_letter_code
_entity_poly.pdbx_strand_id
1 'polypeptide(L)'
;MYNKGSNIDLLYNGADLMIKSICKTTLALSILTGGLFYGNSTPSSIKTVEAATISGTVTASVLNIRSGPSTSYKVIGTLKKGAKVTITSTSGSWYKIKSGTKTGWVSSKYIKKAPTTVSATTVNKMKTLGTSKQLIIVSAENESTRNVLIETFEKSGTSWKKLHTYSGVIGKNGMISSKYEGDYETPEGRYTITTAFGRYSNPGTKMTYRKITSNDVFVDDSTSKLYNTWQLASENNGRWKTAEKMNISQYDYGFVINYNTARTPGKGSAIFFHVAGTSGYTAGCTATSKTNVVSILKWLDPAKKPLIIQTPLNKLTQY
;
A
#
# COMPACT_ATOMS: atom_id res chain seq x y z
N MET A 1 -49.48 -45.78 33.10
CA MET A 1 -50.25 -46.38 32.00
C MET A 1 -49.38 -46.30 30.75
N TYR A 2 -48.64 -47.38 30.45
CA TYR A 2 -48.85 -48.27 29.27
C TYR A 2 -48.70 -47.49 27.95
N ASN A 3 -47.62 -47.56 27.16
CA ASN A 3 -46.71 -48.61 26.67
C ASN A 3 -47.25 -49.46 25.50
N LYS A 4 -46.31 -49.79 24.58
CA LYS A 4 -46.30 -50.67 23.40
C LYS A 4 -46.60 -49.97 22.06
N GLY A 5 -45.74 -50.03 21.04
CA GLY A 5 -44.78 -51.08 20.59
C GLY A 5 -45.16 -51.39 19.12
N SER A 6 -44.30 -51.69 18.14
CA SER A 6 -43.05 -52.45 18.03
C SER A 6 -42.53 -52.26 16.58
N ASN A 7 -41.25 -51.97 16.33
CA ASN A 7 -40.11 -52.88 16.09
C ASN A 7 -40.26 -53.89 14.93
N ILE A 8 -39.38 -53.77 13.92
CA ILE A 8 -38.55 -54.91 13.45
C ILE A 8 -37.22 -54.43 12.85
N ASP A 9 -36.17 -55.14 13.26
CA ASP A 9 -34.74 -54.97 13.02
C ASP A 9 -34.24 -55.61 11.70
N LEU A 10 -32.95 -55.33 11.43
CA LEU A 10 -31.88 -56.17 10.81
C LEU A 10 -31.28 -55.52 9.54
N LEU A 11 -29.97 -55.36 9.31
CA LEU A 11 -28.72 -55.49 10.07
C LEU A 11 -27.55 -55.10 9.12
N TYR A 12 -26.41 -54.64 9.69
CA TYR A 12 -25.02 -54.61 9.16
C TYR A 12 -24.65 -53.61 8.01
N ASN A 13 -23.51 -52.89 7.98
CA ASN A 13 -22.20 -53.01 8.66
C ASN A 13 -21.28 -51.75 8.48
N GLY A 14 -20.40 -51.46 9.47
CA GLY A 14 -19.10 -50.73 9.39
C GLY A 14 -19.08 -49.19 9.38
N ALA A 15 -18.83 -48.44 10.47
CA ALA A 15 -17.57 -48.17 11.22
C ALA A 15 -16.48 -47.48 10.37
N ASP A 16 -16.22 -46.17 10.45
CA ASP A 16 -15.60 -45.30 11.49
C ASP A 16 -14.04 -45.23 11.44
N LEU A 17 -13.53 -44.00 11.70
CA LEU A 17 -12.20 -43.58 12.15
C LEU A 17 -11.07 -43.17 11.16
N MET A 18 -10.70 -41.89 11.33
CA MET A 18 -9.35 -41.29 11.49
C MET A 18 -8.22 -41.59 10.49
N ILE A 19 -7.69 -40.53 9.89
CA ILE A 19 -6.30 -40.52 9.37
C ILE A 19 -5.47 -39.45 10.08
N LYS A 20 -4.64 -39.90 11.02
CA LYS A 20 -3.41 -39.24 11.46
C LYS A 20 -2.22 -39.89 10.73
N SER A 21 -1.40 -39.04 10.09
CA SER A 21 0.08 -39.08 10.05
C SER A 21 0.83 -40.31 9.50
N ILE A 22 2.08 -40.05 9.07
CA ILE A 22 3.22 -40.93 8.67
C ILE A 22 3.40 -40.90 7.14
N CYS A 23 4.36 -40.20 6.53
CA CYS A 23 5.81 -40.04 6.73
C CYS A 23 6.63 -41.33 6.52
N LYS A 24 7.26 -41.44 5.33
CA LYS A 24 8.60 -41.99 5.03
C LYS A 24 8.65 -42.95 3.83
N THR A 25 9.76 -42.76 3.09
CA THR A 25 10.60 -43.73 2.36
C THR A 25 10.14 -44.31 1.02
N THR A 26 10.73 -43.72 -0.03
CA THR A 26 11.57 -44.34 -1.08
C THR A 26 11.61 -45.87 -1.15
N LEU A 27 11.35 -46.45 -2.34
CA LEU A 27 12.32 -47.30 -3.05
C LEU A 27 11.92 -47.50 -4.53
N ALA A 28 12.95 -47.68 -5.35
CA ALA A 28 12.94 -47.71 -6.80
C ALA A 28 12.31 -48.98 -7.41
N LEU A 29 11.81 -48.84 -8.64
CA LEU A 29 11.68 -49.96 -9.58
C LEU A 29 12.29 -49.57 -10.92
N SER A 30 13.40 -50.22 -11.24
CA SER A 30 14.11 -50.20 -12.52
C SER A 30 13.40 -51.10 -13.54
N ILE A 31 13.07 -50.56 -14.72
CA ILE A 31 12.80 -51.37 -15.91
C ILE A 31 13.58 -50.81 -17.11
N LEU A 32 14.06 -51.77 -17.89
CA LEU A 32 15.07 -51.82 -18.95
C LEU A 32 14.72 -50.99 -20.22
N THR A 33 15.75 -50.29 -20.72
CA THR A 33 16.18 -50.10 -22.14
C THR A 33 15.16 -49.85 -23.25
N GLY A 34 15.29 -48.67 -23.88
CA GLY A 34 14.81 -48.36 -25.24
C GLY A 34 15.20 -46.92 -25.61
N GLY A 35 15.99 -46.74 -26.67
CA GLY A 35 16.79 -45.54 -26.92
C GLY A 35 16.06 -44.30 -27.49
N LEU A 36 16.86 -43.21 -27.47
CA LEU A 36 16.80 -41.98 -28.29
C LEU A 36 15.68 -40.98 -27.96
N PHE A 37 16.04 -39.83 -27.38
CA PHE A 37 16.12 -38.54 -28.08
C PHE A 37 16.79 -37.50 -27.16
N TYR A 38 17.82 -36.82 -27.67
CA TYR A 38 18.49 -35.70 -27.03
C TYR A 38 17.54 -34.50 -26.94
N GLY A 39 17.31 -34.02 -25.72
CA GLY A 39 16.55 -32.81 -25.44
C GLY A 39 16.81 -32.34 -24.02
N ASN A 40 18.06 -31.98 -23.70
CA ASN A 40 18.40 -31.31 -22.45
C ASN A 40 17.85 -29.87 -22.49
N SER A 41 16.55 -29.72 -22.22
CA SER A 41 16.03 -28.46 -21.69
C SER A 41 16.53 -28.34 -20.26
N THR A 42 17.69 -27.70 -20.09
CA THR A 42 18.11 -27.18 -18.79
C THR A 42 16.95 -26.39 -18.20
N PRO A 43 16.42 -26.73 -17.01
CA PRO A 43 15.49 -25.86 -16.33
C PRO A 43 16.21 -24.54 -16.10
N SER A 44 15.74 -23.49 -16.75
CA SER A 44 16.20 -22.13 -16.54
C SER A 44 16.26 -21.88 -15.03
N SER A 45 17.45 -21.51 -14.58
CA SER A 45 17.72 -21.04 -13.22
C SER A 45 16.58 -20.13 -12.76
N ILE A 46 15.81 -20.59 -11.77
CA ILE A 46 14.87 -19.75 -11.04
C ILE A 46 15.71 -18.65 -10.40
N LYS A 47 15.76 -17.47 -11.01
CA LYS A 47 16.30 -16.28 -10.36
C LYS A 47 15.41 -16.03 -9.15
N THR A 48 15.88 -16.47 -7.99
CA THR A 48 15.30 -16.14 -6.69
C THR A 48 15.33 -14.62 -6.62
N VAL A 49 14.17 -13.99 -6.78
CA VAL A 49 14.02 -12.58 -6.46
C VAL A 49 14.41 -12.44 -4.99
N GLU A 50 15.48 -11.70 -4.74
CA GLU A 50 15.96 -11.41 -3.40
C GLU A 50 14.77 -10.87 -2.59
N ALA A 51 14.32 -11.65 -1.60
CA ALA A 51 13.19 -11.27 -0.78
C ALA A 51 13.48 -9.89 -0.18
N ALA A 52 12.58 -8.93 -0.39
CA ALA A 52 12.73 -7.59 0.14
C ALA A 52 13.05 -7.67 1.65
N THR A 53 14.23 -7.20 2.02
CA THR A 53 14.70 -7.25 3.40
C THR A 53 14.00 -6.14 4.18
N ILE A 54 13.06 -6.52 5.06
CA ILE A 54 12.32 -5.54 5.86
C ILE A 54 13.10 -5.29 7.14
N SER A 55 13.55 -4.05 7.36
CA SER A 55 14.18 -3.70 8.64
C SER A 55 13.15 -3.66 9.77
N GLY A 56 13.56 -3.92 11.00
CA GLY A 56 12.71 -3.86 12.18
C GLY A 56 13.50 -3.42 13.40
N THR A 57 12.79 -2.95 14.43
CA THR A 57 13.37 -2.55 15.71
C THR A 57 12.73 -3.34 16.84
N VAL A 58 13.56 -3.88 17.74
CA VAL A 58 13.10 -4.63 18.92
C VAL A 58 12.41 -3.68 19.91
N THR A 59 11.19 -4.01 20.34
CA THR A 59 10.41 -3.21 21.29
C THR A 59 10.48 -3.72 22.73
N ALA A 60 10.74 -5.01 22.93
CA ALA A 60 10.89 -5.63 24.24
C ALA A 60 12.26 -5.32 24.88
N SER A 61 12.32 -5.22 26.21
CA SER A 61 13.57 -5.03 26.96
C SER A 61 14.62 -6.09 26.61
N VAL A 62 14.19 -7.35 26.57
CA VAL A 62 14.97 -8.50 26.08
C VAL A 62 14.06 -9.36 25.21
N LEU A 63 14.51 -9.71 24.02
CA LEU A 63 13.81 -10.57 23.06
C LEU A 63 14.65 -11.80 22.75
N ASN A 64 14.08 -12.99 22.97
CA ASN A 64 14.73 -14.26 22.67
C ASN A 64 14.76 -14.53 21.16
N ILE A 65 15.94 -14.86 20.64
CA ILE A 65 16.15 -15.45 19.32
C ILE A 65 16.08 -16.96 19.49
N ARG A 66 15.23 -17.63 18.71
CA ARG A 66 15.00 -19.08 18.77
C ARG A 66 15.45 -19.79 17.50
N SER A 67 15.74 -21.08 17.58
CA SER A 67 16.13 -21.89 16.42
C SER A 67 14.98 -22.15 15.43
N GLY A 68 13.71 -21.99 15.84
CA GLY A 68 12.53 -22.17 15.00
C GLY A 68 11.34 -21.28 15.41
N PRO A 69 10.27 -21.22 14.59
CA PRO A 69 9.14 -20.29 14.73
C PRO A 69 8.11 -20.76 15.77
N SER A 70 8.55 -21.05 17.01
CA SER A 70 7.66 -21.33 18.13
C SER A 70 8.39 -21.14 19.46
N THR A 71 7.64 -21.09 20.57
CA THR A 71 8.21 -21.03 21.93
C THR A 71 8.85 -22.35 22.39
N SER A 72 8.60 -23.48 21.72
CA SER A 72 9.20 -24.77 22.05
C SER A 72 10.61 -24.94 21.49
N TYR A 73 11.00 -24.15 20.49
CA TYR A 73 12.37 -24.16 19.97
C TYR A 73 13.37 -23.52 20.94
N LYS A 74 14.59 -24.06 20.97
CA LYS A 74 15.70 -23.61 21.81
C LYS A 74 16.00 -22.12 21.60
N VAL A 75 16.22 -21.39 22.69
CA VAL A 75 16.75 -20.02 22.65
C VAL A 75 18.24 -20.09 22.29
N ILE A 76 18.63 -19.43 21.21
CA ILE A 76 19.99 -19.41 20.65
C ILE A 76 20.66 -18.03 20.80
N GLY A 77 19.97 -17.07 21.41
CA GLY A 77 20.51 -15.76 21.71
C GLY A 77 19.42 -14.78 22.14
N THR A 78 19.80 -13.54 22.38
CA THR A 78 18.87 -12.46 22.74
C THR A 78 19.21 -11.15 22.03
N LEU A 79 18.21 -10.27 21.93
CA LEU A 79 18.32 -8.90 21.47
C LEU A 79 17.76 -7.96 22.55
N LYS A 80 18.38 -6.79 22.71
CA LYS A 80 17.88 -5.74 23.62
C LYS A 80 16.92 -4.81 22.89
N LYS A 81 16.09 -4.09 23.65
CA LYS A 81 15.24 -3.01 23.12
C LYS A 81 16.06 -2.04 22.27
N GLY A 82 15.50 -1.61 21.14
CA GLY A 82 16.15 -0.71 20.19
C GLY A 82 17.11 -1.39 19.21
N ALA A 83 17.43 -2.68 19.39
CA ALA A 83 18.23 -3.41 18.41
C ALA A 83 17.55 -3.41 17.03
N LYS A 84 18.32 -3.08 15.99
CA LYS A 84 17.87 -3.15 14.60
C LYS A 84 18.06 -4.56 14.08
N VAL A 85 17.06 -5.07 13.37
CA VAL A 85 17.07 -6.40 12.76
C VAL A 85 16.68 -6.29 11.29
N THR A 86 17.16 -7.23 10.49
CA THR A 86 16.65 -7.46 9.13
C THR A 86 15.75 -8.68 9.15
N ILE A 87 14.48 -8.54 8.79
CA ILE A 87 13.53 -9.63 8.63
C ILE A 87 13.74 -10.25 7.24
N THR A 88 14.04 -11.54 7.24
CA THR A 88 14.34 -12.32 6.02
C THR A 88 13.25 -13.32 5.68
N SER A 89 12.37 -13.64 6.62
CA SER A 89 11.22 -14.53 6.40
C SER A 89 10.14 -14.34 7.48
N THR A 90 8.91 -14.74 7.17
CA THR A 90 7.78 -14.76 8.11
C THR A 90 7.15 -16.15 8.13
N SER A 91 6.82 -16.65 9.33
CA SER A 91 6.07 -17.89 9.52
C SER A 91 5.08 -17.69 10.66
N GLY A 92 3.79 -17.55 10.32
CA GLY A 92 2.76 -17.18 11.28
C GLY A 92 3.13 -15.91 12.06
N SER A 93 3.15 -16.01 13.39
CA SER A 93 3.52 -14.91 14.30
C SER A 93 5.02 -14.80 14.60
N TRP A 94 5.87 -15.30 13.70
CA TRP A 94 7.33 -15.31 13.86
C TRP A 94 8.04 -14.71 12.66
N TYR A 95 9.08 -13.93 12.95
CA TYR A 95 10.01 -13.41 11.96
C TYR A 95 11.34 -14.14 12.06
N LYS A 96 11.85 -14.65 10.94
CA LYS A 96 13.26 -14.99 10.82
C LYS A 96 14.03 -13.71 10.60
N ILE A 97 15.03 -13.46 11.45
CA ILE A 97 15.79 -12.22 11.45
C ILE A 97 17.29 -12.48 11.32
N LYS A 98 18.01 -11.46 10.86
CA LYS A 98 19.46 -11.32 10.93
C LYS A 98 19.80 -10.04 11.71
N SER A 99 20.75 -10.13 12.64
CA SER A 99 21.25 -9.00 13.44
C SER A 99 22.73 -9.22 13.75
N GLY A 100 23.61 -8.60 12.96
CA GLY A 100 25.05 -8.91 12.97
C GLY A 100 25.28 -10.36 12.57
N THR A 101 25.97 -11.12 13.42
CA THR A 101 26.22 -12.56 13.24
C THR A 101 25.05 -13.46 13.67
N LYS A 102 24.05 -12.92 14.37
CA LYS A 102 22.92 -13.70 14.89
C LYS A 102 21.85 -13.86 13.82
N THR A 103 21.45 -15.11 13.56
CA THR A 103 20.32 -15.45 12.69
C THR A 103 19.40 -16.42 13.42
N GLY A 104 18.08 -16.18 13.40
CA GLY A 104 17.10 -17.04 14.05
C GLY A 104 15.71 -16.45 14.04
N TRP A 105 14.79 -17.01 14.82
CA TRP A 105 13.38 -16.65 14.85
C TRP A 105 13.04 -15.84 16.09
N VAL A 106 12.28 -14.76 15.91
CA VAL A 106 11.76 -13.92 17.00
C VAL A 106 10.26 -13.75 16.84
N SER A 107 9.53 -13.57 17.95
CA SER A 107 8.10 -13.28 17.87
C SER A 107 7.86 -11.93 17.21
N SER A 108 6.97 -11.89 16.21
CA SER A 108 6.63 -10.66 15.47
C SER A 108 6.05 -9.57 16.36
N LYS A 109 5.39 -9.96 17.46
CA LYS A 109 4.83 -9.07 18.49
C LYS A 109 5.85 -8.06 19.03
N TYR A 110 7.13 -8.41 19.05
CA TYR A 110 8.19 -7.59 19.64
C TYR A 110 9.08 -6.91 18.61
N ILE A 111 8.67 -6.89 17.34
CA ILE A 111 9.38 -6.21 16.26
C ILE A 111 8.48 -5.14 15.66
N LYS A 112 8.90 -3.88 15.79
CA LYS A 112 8.32 -2.77 15.03
C LYS A 112 9.02 -2.73 13.67
N LYS A 113 8.34 -3.13 12.59
CA LYS A 113 8.87 -3.01 11.22
C LYS A 113 9.19 -1.55 10.92
N ALA A 114 10.35 -1.32 10.31
CA ALA A 114 10.65 -0.06 9.65
C ALA A 114 9.76 0.02 8.39
N PRO A 115 9.27 1.22 8.04
CA PRO A 115 8.57 1.41 6.79
C PRO A 115 9.45 1.02 5.61
N THR A 116 8.91 0.23 4.68
CA THR A 116 9.63 -0.12 3.44
C THR A 116 9.65 1.09 2.52
N THR A 117 10.84 1.58 2.17
CA THR A 117 11.01 2.72 1.26
C THR A 117 11.23 2.26 -0.17
N VAL A 118 10.70 2.98 -1.15
CA VAL A 118 10.92 2.71 -2.58
C VAL A 118 12.29 3.23 -3.01
N SER A 119 13.14 2.38 -3.59
CA SER A 119 14.49 2.81 -4.00
C SER A 119 14.47 3.55 -5.34
N ALA A 120 15.47 4.42 -5.59
CA ALA A 120 15.67 5.03 -6.90
C ALA A 120 15.87 3.98 -8.01
N THR A 121 16.53 2.85 -7.70
CA THR A 121 16.68 1.71 -8.61
C THR A 121 15.34 1.11 -9.03
N THR A 122 14.38 1.03 -8.11
CA THR A 122 13.01 0.60 -8.42
C THR A 122 12.35 1.57 -9.39
N VAL A 123 12.44 2.87 -9.12
CA VAL A 123 11.86 3.92 -10.00
C VAL A 123 12.52 3.94 -11.38
N ASN A 124 13.82 3.70 -11.47
CA ASN A 124 14.55 3.62 -12.75
C ASN A 124 14.07 2.47 -13.65
N LYS A 125 13.40 1.46 -13.11
CA LYS A 125 12.84 0.33 -13.88
C LYS A 125 11.41 0.60 -14.36
N MET A 126 10.75 1.66 -13.88
CA MET A 126 9.37 1.97 -14.24
C MET A 126 9.24 2.40 -15.70
N LYS A 127 8.25 1.86 -16.41
CA LYS A 127 8.09 2.09 -17.87
C LYS A 127 7.00 3.09 -18.23
N THR A 128 6.10 3.41 -17.30
CA THR A 128 4.91 4.25 -17.53
C THR A 128 5.10 5.72 -17.15
N LEU A 129 6.32 6.13 -16.79
CA LEU A 129 6.63 7.51 -16.36
C LEU A 129 6.73 8.52 -17.52
N GLY A 130 6.84 8.03 -18.76
CA GLY A 130 6.90 8.86 -19.97
C GLY A 130 8.00 9.92 -19.90
N THR A 131 7.65 11.18 -20.21
CA THR A 131 8.58 12.32 -20.22
C THR A 131 8.67 13.05 -18.87
N SER A 132 8.05 12.51 -17.82
CA SER A 132 8.07 13.13 -16.49
C SER A 132 9.48 13.21 -15.93
N LYS A 133 9.75 14.30 -15.21
CA LYS A 133 10.99 14.54 -14.45
C LYS A 133 10.74 14.68 -12.95
N GLN A 134 9.49 14.66 -12.49
CA GLN A 134 9.12 14.71 -11.08
C GLN A 134 8.09 13.63 -10.76
N LEU A 135 8.36 12.84 -9.73
CA LEU A 135 7.49 11.75 -9.32
C LEU A 135 7.28 11.79 -7.81
N ILE A 136 6.02 11.69 -7.40
CA ILE A 136 5.62 11.37 -6.04
C ILE A 136 5.18 9.91 -6.03
N ILE A 137 5.71 9.11 -5.13
CA ILE A 137 5.20 7.76 -4.84
C ILE A 137 4.57 7.78 -3.45
N VAL A 138 3.29 7.45 -3.38
CA VAL A 138 2.55 7.20 -2.15
C VAL A 138 2.41 5.70 -2.03
N SER A 139 3.15 5.08 -1.10
CA SER A 139 3.20 3.63 -0.95
C SER A 139 2.65 3.16 0.39
N ALA A 140 1.72 2.21 0.32
CA ALA A 140 1.18 1.47 1.46
C ALA A 140 1.78 0.06 1.53
N GLU A 141 1.93 -0.50 2.73
CA GLU A 141 2.43 -1.87 2.89
C GLU A 141 1.56 -2.90 2.14
N ASN A 142 0.24 -2.68 2.15
CA ASN A 142 -0.77 -3.42 1.41
C ASN A 142 -2.02 -2.54 1.22
N GLU A 143 -3.01 -3.06 0.50
CA GLU A 143 -4.28 -2.42 0.15
C GLU A 143 -5.01 -1.86 1.37
N SER A 144 -5.06 -2.58 2.49
CA SER A 144 -5.77 -2.15 3.71
C SER A 144 -4.99 -1.14 4.58
N THR A 145 -3.75 -0.83 4.22
CA THR A 145 -2.85 -0.02 5.05
C THR A 145 -3.06 1.47 4.80
N ARG A 146 -3.54 2.20 5.82
CA ARG A 146 -3.79 3.66 5.73
C ARG A 146 -2.61 4.57 6.05
N ASN A 147 -1.58 4.06 6.73
CA ASN A 147 -0.36 4.83 7.00
C ASN A 147 0.63 4.58 5.86
N VAL A 148 1.08 5.64 5.21
CA VAL A 148 1.89 5.54 3.99
C VAL A 148 3.22 6.26 4.14
N LEU A 149 4.15 5.89 3.26
CA LEU A 149 5.25 6.77 2.91
C LEU A 149 4.88 7.57 1.66
N ILE A 150 5.29 8.83 1.65
CA ILE A 150 5.22 9.73 0.50
C ILE A 150 6.65 10.07 0.13
N GLU A 151 7.10 9.62 -1.03
CA GLU A 151 8.48 9.72 -1.46
C GLU A 151 8.58 10.52 -2.75
N THR A 152 9.48 11.48 -2.78
CA THR A 152 9.69 12.38 -3.93
C THR A 152 10.93 11.98 -4.69
N PHE A 153 10.83 11.96 -6.01
CA PHE A 153 11.92 11.64 -6.92
C PHE A 153 12.00 12.68 -8.02
N GLU A 154 13.23 13.03 -8.38
CA GLU A 154 13.51 13.92 -9.50
C GLU A 154 14.49 13.28 -10.47
N LYS A 155 14.23 13.46 -11.76
CA LYS A 155 15.05 12.88 -12.82
C LYS A 155 16.23 13.80 -13.15
N SER A 156 17.44 13.28 -12.98
CA SER A 156 18.71 13.93 -13.32
C SER A 156 19.34 13.18 -14.49
N GLY A 157 19.33 13.77 -15.68
CA GLY A 157 19.72 13.06 -16.91
C GLY A 157 18.75 11.90 -17.19
N THR A 158 19.27 10.68 -17.25
CA THR A 158 18.46 9.46 -17.49
C THR A 158 17.98 8.79 -16.20
N SER A 159 18.54 9.14 -15.04
CA SER A 159 18.28 8.44 -13.78
C SER A 159 17.46 9.26 -12.80
N TRP A 160 16.54 8.59 -12.11
CA TRP A 160 15.80 9.13 -10.97
C TRP A 160 16.65 9.12 -9.71
N LYS A 161 16.52 10.19 -8.92
CA LYS A 161 17.08 10.32 -7.57
C LYS A 161 15.95 10.53 -6.58
N LYS A 162 15.99 9.82 -5.46
CA LYS A 162 15.11 10.10 -4.31
C LYS A 162 15.58 11.40 -3.65
N LEU A 163 14.65 12.28 -3.32
CA LEU A 163 14.93 13.53 -2.62
C LEU A 163 14.49 13.44 -1.15
N HIS A 164 13.22 13.15 -0.92
CA HIS A 164 12.64 13.16 0.42
C HIS A 164 11.67 12.00 0.64
N THR A 165 11.60 11.55 1.89
CA THR A 165 10.61 10.59 2.40
C THR A 165 9.83 11.26 3.52
N TYR A 166 8.51 11.27 3.39
CA TYR A 166 7.58 11.81 4.37
C TYR A 166 6.64 10.71 4.86
N SER A 167 6.14 10.84 6.08
CA SER A 167 4.99 10.05 6.54
C SER A 167 3.69 10.72 6.13
N GLY A 168 2.68 9.93 5.79
CA GLY A 168 1.35 10.42 5.47
C GLY A 168 0.26 9.43 5.82
N VAL A 169 -0.97 9.83 5.56
CA VAL A 169 -2.18 9.02 5.70
C VAL A 169 -2.99 9.08 4.42
N ILE A 170 -3.76 8.03 4.16
CA ILE A 170 -4.67 7.92 3.02
C ILE A 170 -6.09 7.60 3.50
N GLY A 171 -6.96 7.15 2.59
CA GLY A 171 -8.32 6.72 2.88
C GLY A 171 -8.41 5.80 4.10
N LYS A 172 -9.48 5.97 4.90
CA LYS A 172 -9.77 5.17 6.11
C LYS A 172 -9.59 3.66 5.89
N ASN A 173 -10.03 3.18 4.72
CA ASN A 173 -10.06 1.77 4.35
C ASN A 173 -8.84 1.34 3.51
N GLY A 174 -7.93 2.27 3.20
CA GLY A 174 -6.69 2.00 2.46
C GLY A 174 -6.76 2.43 1.00
N MET A 175 -6.32 1.57 0.08
CA MET A 175 -6.28 1.82 -1.35
C MET A 175 -7.14 0.82 -2.13
N ILE A 176 -7.72 1.28 -3.24
CA ILE A 176 -8.56 0.46 -4.13
C ILE A 176 -8.26 0.73 -5.61
N SER A 177 -8.28 -0.32 -6.43
CA SER A 177 -8.11 -0.22 -7.90
C SER A 177 -9.41 0.16 -8.63
N SER A 178 -10.56 -0.31 -8.13
CA SER A 178 -11.89 0.02 -8.67
C SER A 178 -12.70 0.85 -7.67
N LYS A 179 -12.33 2.12 -7.56
CA LYS A 179 -12.95 3.11 -6.68
C LYS A 179 -14.44 3.37 -6.99
N TYR A 180 -15.19 3.73 -5.96
CA TYR A 180 -16.52 4.32 -6.08
C TYR A 180 -16.76 5.46 -5.05
N GLU A 181 -17.82 6.25 -5.23
CA GLU A 181 -18.14 7.35 -4.32
C GLU A 181 -18.47 6.83 -2.91
N GLY A 182 -17.82 7.40 -1.88
CA GLY A 182 -18.11 7.08 -0.48
C GLY A 182 -17.44 5.80 0.07
N ASP A 183 -16.52 5.17 -0.66
CA ASP A 183 -15.79 3.96 -0.20
C ASP A 183 -14.76 4.22 0.91
N TYR A 184 -14.36 5.48 1.12
CA TYR A 184 -13.28 5.89 2.03
C TYR A 184 -11.91 5.29 1.68
N GLU A 185 -11.66 5.00 0.39
CA GLU A 185 -10.42 4.43 -0.12
C GLU A 185 -9.71 5.38 -1.09
N THR A 186 -8.38 5.34 -1.08
CA THR A 186 -7.56 6.13 -2.02
C THR A 186 -7.40 5.37 -3.33
N PRO A 187 -7.62 6.03 -4.48
CA PRO A 187 -7.53 5.33 -5.76
C PRO A 187 -6.08 4.93 -6.07
N GLU A 188 -5.87 3.65 -6.35
CA GLU A 188 -4.62 3.13 -6.87
C GLU A 188 -4.43 3.56 -8.33
N GLY A 189 -3.24 4.03 -8.67
CA GLY A 189 -2.93 4.39 -10.05
C GLY A 189 -1.83 5.41 -10.20
N ARG A 190 -1.67 5.87 -11.45
CA ARG A 190 -0.74 6.90 -11.86
C ARG A 190 -1.53 8.09 -12.38
N TYR A 191 -1.33 9.25 -11.79
CA TYR A 191 -2.08 10.46 -12.09
C TYR A 191 -1.14 11.63 -12.37
N THR A 192 -1.61 12.58 -13.18
CA THR A 192 -0.99 13.88 -13.33
C THR A 192 -1.46 14.82 -12.21
N ILE A 193 -0.70 15.89 -12.00
CA ILE A 193 -1.02 16.97 -11.04
C ILE A 193 -1.27 18.25 -11.84
N THR A 194 -2.36 18.94 -11.56
CA THR A 194 -2.76 20.16 -12.30
C THR A 194 -2.63 21.42 -11.45
N THR A 195 -3.56 21.61 -10.53
CA THR A 195 -3.74 22.87 -9.82
C THR A 195 -3.37 22.69 -8.36
N ALA A 196 -2.39 23.45 -7.91
CA ALA A 196 -2.16 23.68 -6.50
C ALA A 196 -3.22 24.65 -5.96
N PHE A 197 -3.52 24.54 -4.68
CA PHE A 197 -4.51 25.40 -4.04
C PHE A 197 -4.17 25.66 -2.57
N GLY A 198 -4.88 26.61 -1.97
CA GLY A 198 -4.88 26.79 -0.52
C GLY A 198 -5.69 27.98 -0.05
N ARG A 199 -5.99 28.01 1.25
CA ARG A 199 -6.68 29.15 1.91
C ARG A 199 -5.81 30.40 2.02
N TYR A 200 -4.50 30.22 1.97
CA TYR A 200 -3.51 31.30 2.09
C TYR A 200 -2.93 31.69 0.73
N SER A 201 -1.96 32.60 0.71
CA SER A 201 -1.21 32.94 -0.50
C SER A 201 -0.37 31.76 -0.99
N ASN A 202 -0.02 31.78 -2.29
CA ASN A 202 0.86 30.79 -2.90
C ASN A 202 2.14 30.63 -2.04
N PRO A 203 2.47 29.40 -1.58
CA PRO A 203 3.62 29.16 -0.72
C PRO A 203 4.97 29.19 -1.47
N GLY A 204 4.98 29.54 -2.75
CA GLY A 204 6.15 29.51 -3.64
C GLY A 204 6.17 28.33 -4.62
N THR A 205 5.01 27.73 -4.90
CA THR A 205 4.90 26.71 -5.96
C THR A 205 4.94 27.37 -7.34
N LYS A 206 5.51 26.65 -8.31
CA LYS A 206 5.48 27.01 -9.73
C LYS A 206 4.23 26.47 -10.44
N MET A 207 3.49 25.58 -9.80
CA MET A 207 2.20 25.11 -10.32
C MET A 207 1.21 26.27 -10.37
N THR A 208 0.21 26.19 -11.25
CA THR A 208 -0.96 27.06 -11.16
C THR A 208 -1.55 26.98 -9.76
N TYR A 209 -1.76 28.13 -9.11
CA TYR A 209 -2.22 28.21 -7.73
C TYR A 209 -3.58 28.89 -7.63
N ARG A 210 -4.59 28.17 -7.13
CA ARG A 210 -5.92 28.72 -6.84
C ARG A 210 -6.04 29.06 -5.35
N LYS A 211 -6.25 30.34 -5.03
CA LYS A 211 -6.60 30.75 -3.67
C LYS A 211 -8.05 30.37 -3.39
N ILE A 212 -8.28 29.68 -2.28
CA ILE A 212 -9.60 29.27 -1.79
C ILE A 212 -10.28 30.45 -1.11
N THR A 213 -11.55 30.61 -1.39
CA THR A 213 -12.49 31.52 -0.74
C THR A 213 -13.59 30.73 -0.03
N SER A 214 -14.40 31.40 0.78
CA SER A 214 -15.59 30.79 1.41
C SER A 214 -16.65 30.33 0.40
N ASN A 215 -16.58 30.80 -0.85
CA ASN A 215 -17.52 30.45 -1.90
C ASN A 215 -17.06 29.23 -2.73
N ASP A 216 -15.86 28.72 -2.50
CA ASP A 216 -15.33 27.60 -3.28
C ASP A 216 -15.87 26.25 -2.79
N VAL A 217 -16.41 25.47 -3.73
CA VAL A 217 -16.89 24.11 -3.49
C VAL A 217 -16.40 23.15 -4.58
N PHE A 218 -16.37 21.86 -4.27
CA PHE A 218 -16.09 20.81 -5.23
C PHE A 218 -17.27 19.85 -5.31
N VAL A 219 -17.91 19.75 -6.48
CA VAL A 219 -19.16 19.02 -6.63
C VAL A 219 -18.91 17.51 -6.55
N ASP A 220 -19.46 16.87 -5.52
CA ASP A 220 -19.39 15.42 -5.26
C ASP A 220 -20.70 14.70 -5.65
N ASP A 221 -21.74 15.44 -6.02
CA ASP A 221 -23.00 14.89 -6.52
C ASP A 221 -22.80 14.21 -7.89
N SER A 222 -22.78 12.88 -7.89
CA SER A 222 -22.60 12.04 -9.09
C SER A 222 -23.73 12.17 -10.11
N THR A 223 -24.87 12.74 -9.74
CA THR A 223 -25.99 13.00 -10.67
C THR A 223 -25.87 14.35 -11.37
N SER A 224 -24.97 15.23 -10.91
CA SER A 224 -24.75 16.55 -11.50
C SER A 224 -23.91 16.49 -12.77
N LYS A 225 -24.23 17.35 -13.75
CA LYS A 225 -23.35 17.60 -14.92
C LYS A 225 -22.00 18.22 -14.54
N LEU A 226 -21.89 18.74 -13.32
CA LEU A 226 -20.67 19.33 -12.75
C LEU A 226 -19.93 18.38 -11.81
N TYR A 227 -20.34 17.12 -11.75
CA TYR A 227 -19.68 16.12 -10.92
C TYR A 227 -18.15 16.12 -11.10
N ASN A 228 -17.43 16.04 -9.98
CA ASN A 228 -15.98 16.07 -9.90
C ASN A 228 -15.37 17.34 -10.51
N THR A 229 -15.97 18.51 -10.25
CA THR A 229 -15.44 19.82 -10.65
C THR A 229 -15.49 20.85 -9.54
N TRP A 230 -14.58 21.82 -9.60
CA TRP A 230 -14.52 22.95 -8.70
C TRP A 230 -15.47 24.07 -9.17
N GLN A 231 -16.45 24.44 -8.35
CA GLN A 231 -17.48 25.43 -8.62
C GLN A 231 -17.54 26.52 -7.55
N LEU A 232 -18.37 27.54 -7.78
CA LEU A 232 -18.73 28.55 -6.79
C LEU A 232 -20.09 28.20 -6.17
N ALA A 233 -20.18 28.18 -4.84
CA ALA A 233 -21.40 27.84 -4.10
C ALA A 233 -22.58 28.77 -4.46
N SER A 234 -22.29 30.05 -4.69
CA SER A 234 -23.25 31.05 -5.16
C SER A 234 -23.87 30.72 -6.52
N GLU A 235 -23.28 29.82 -7.30
CA GLU A 235 -23.78 29.40 -8.60
C GLU A 235 -24.57 28.09 -8.58
N ASN A 236 -24.88 27.53 -7.39
CA ASN A 236 -25.59 26.24 -7.32
C ASN A 236 -26.91 26.30 -8.07
N ASN A 237 -27.85 27.19 -7.72
CA ASN A 237 -29.13 27.34 -8.45
C ASN A 237 -29.81 25.99 -8.83
N GLY A 238 -29.67 24.95 -8.00
CA GLY A 238 -30.18 23.60 -8.25
C GLY A 238 -29.31 22.69 -9.16
N ARG A 239 -28.08 23.09 -9.52
CA ARG A 239 -27.16 22.36 -10.40
C ARG A 239 -26.53 21.14 -9.71
N TRP A 240 -26.49 21.09 -8.39
CA TRP A 240 -26.06 19.94 -7.60
C TRP A 240 -26.76 19.88 -6.24
N LYS A 241 -26.86 18.68 -5.67
CA LYS A 241 -27.43 18.43 -4.34
C LYS A 241 -26.37 18.52 -3.25
N THR A 242 -25.16 18.03 -3.53
CA THR A 242 -24.05 17.98 -2.60
C THR A 242 -22.77 18.51 -3.25
N ALA A 243 -21.93 19.13 -2.42
CA ALA A 243 -20.59 19.52 -2.79
C ALA A 243 -19.71 19.63 -1.54
N GLU A 244 -18.45 19.27 -1.68
CA GLU A 244 -17.43 19.45 -0.67
C GLU A 244 -17.07 20.93 -0.52
N LYS A 245 -16.98 21.42 0.72
CA LYS A 245 -16.52 22.78 1.02
C LYS A 245 -15.00 22.87 0.92
N MET A 246 -14.50 23.79 0.11
CA MET A 246 -13.04 23.95 -0.04
C MET A 246 -12.43 24.79 1.09
N ASN A 247 -13.19 25.66 1.75
CA ASN A 247 -12.66 26.52 2.82
C ASN A 247 -12.59 25.80 4.19
N ILE A 248 -11.76 24.77 4.29
CA ILE A 248 -11.50 24.00 5.52
C ILE A 248 -9.99 23.93 5.83
N SER A 249 -9.65 23.65 7.09
CA SER A 249 -8.25 23.66 7.56
C SER A 249 -7.33 22.66 6.86
N GLN A 250 -7.88 21.53 6.45
CA GLN A 250 -7.18 20.49 5.71
C GLN A 250 -6.71 21.01 4.34
N TYR A 251 -7.38 22.03 3.80
CA TYR A 251 -7.08 22.68 2.53
C TYR A 251 -6.35 24.01 2.70
N ASP A 252 -5.68 24.21 3.83
CA ASP A 252 -4.67 25.26 4.01
C ASP A 252 -3.71 25.32 2.81
N TYR A 253 -3.25 24.14 2.38
CA TYR A 253 -2.45 23.93 1.18
C TYR A 253 -2.74 22.54 0.61
N GLY A 254 -2.71 22.41 -0.71
CA GLY A 254 -2.85 21.13 -1.38
C GLY A 254 -2.72 21.22 -2.89
N PHE A 255 -2.97 20.11 -3.57
CA PHE A 255 -3.09 20.07 -5.02
C PHE A 255 -4.09 19.00 -5.47
N VAL A 256 -4.64 19.20 -6.67
CA VAL A 256 -5.55 18.26 -7.30
C VAL A 256 -4.77 17.07 -7.87
N ILE A 257 -5.18 15.86 -7.49
CA ILE A 257 -4.76 14.63 -8.16
C ILE A 257 -5.79 14.40 -9.27
N ASN A 258 -5.33 14.26 -10.52
CA ASN A 258 -6.22 14.09 -11.68
C ASN A 258 -6.84 12.68 -11.75
N TYR A 259 -7.58 12.31 -10.71
CA TYR A 259 -8.41 11.14 -10.66
C TYR A 259 -9.80 11.45 -11.24
N ASN A 260 -10.35 10.51 -12.00
CA ASN A 260 -11.70 10.60 -12.60
C ASN A 260 -11.96 11.90 -13.39
N THR A 261 -10.99 12.38 -14.17
CA THR A 261 -11.14 13.61 -14.98
C THR A 261 -12.17 13.47 -16.11
N ALA A 262 -12.50 12.25 -16.51
CA ALA A 262 -13.63 11.96 -17.40
C ALA A 262 -14.99 12.22 -16.72
N ARG A 263 -15.01 12.42 -15.40
CA ARG A 263 -16.20 12.66 -14.57
C ARG A 263 -17.22 11.52 -14.71
N THR A 264 -16.73 10.28 -14.77
CA THR A 264 -17.59 9.10 -14.82
C THR A 264 -18.36 9.01 -13.51
N PRO A 265 -19.71 9.10 -13.54
CA PRO A 265 -20.52 9.11 -12.32
C PRO A 265 -20.22 7.96 -11.38
N GLY A 266 -20.11 8.28 -10.09
CA GLY A 266 -19.96 7.29 -9.03
C GLY A 266 -18.56 6.67 -8.90
N LYS A 267 -17.57 7.07 -9.70
CA LYS A 267 -16.18 6.59 -9.58
C LYS A 267 -15.37 7.27 -8.47
N GLY A 268 -15.95 8.22 -7.75
CA GLY A 268 -15.24 9.02 -6.74
C GLY A 268 -14.90 10.41 -7.27
N SER A 269 -14.96 11.39 -6.38
CA SER A 269 -14.67 12.79 -6.66
C SER A 269 -13.68 13.39 -5.66
N ALA A 270 -13.24 14.64 -5.91
CA ALA A 270 -12.49 15.46 -4.94
C ALA A 270 -11.21 14.78 -4.37
N ILE A 271 -10.47 14.06 -5.20
CA ILE A 271 -9.23 13.39 -4.76
C ILE A 271 -8.05 14.37 -4.79
N PHE A 272 -7.59 14.72 -3.60
CA PHE A 272 -6.54 15.71 -3.42
C PHE A 272 -5.34 15.17 -2.64
N PHE A 273 -4.24 15.92 -2.72
CA PHE A 273 -3.14 15.84 -1.77
C PHE A 273 -3.18 17.08 -0.87
N HIS A 274 -3.26 16.92 0.46
CA HIS A 274 -3.52 18.07 1.34
C HIS A 274 -2.98 17.92 2.77
N VAL A 275 -3.25 18.90 3.63
CA VAL A 275 -2.83 18.91 5.04
C VAL A 275 -3.65 17.90 5.85
N ALA A 276 -2.97 17.03 6.59
CA ALA A 276 -3.60 16.03 7.44
C ALA A 276 -4.42 16.69 8.55
N GLY A 277 -5.65 16.19 8.74
CA GLY A 277 -6.47 16.49 9.91
C GLY A 277 -6.09 15.64 11.12
N THR A 278 -6.89 15.70 12.17
CA THR A 278 -6.66 15.01 13.45
C THR A 278 -7.16 13.56 13.49
N SER A 279 -7.94 13.12 12.49
CA SER A 279 -8.56 11.79 12.41
C SER A 279 -7.56 10.64 12.16
N GLY A 280 -6.37 10.94 11.65
CA GLY A 280 -5.39 9.92 11.24
C GLY A 280 -5.75 9.16 9.96
N TYR A 281 -6.71 9.66 9.18
CA TYR A 281 -7.10 9.15 7.85
C TYR A 281 -7.89 10.19 7.04
N THR A 282 -8.09 9.94 5.75
CA THR A 282 -8.93 10.76 4.84
C THR A 282 -10.15 9.96 4.33
N ALA A 283 -11.02 10.60 3.53
CA ALA A 283 -12.09 9.91 2.79
C ALA A 283 -11.65 9.36 1.42
N GLY A 284 -10.36 9.45 1.07
CA GLY A 284 -9.82 9.01 -0.23
C GLY A 284 -8.64 9.84 -0.72
N CYS A 285 -8.44 11.03 -0.17
CA CYS A 285 -7.27 11.88 -0.41
C CYS A 285 -5.98 11.28 0.16
N THR A 286 -4.83 11.81 -0.28
CA THR A 286 -3.55 11.62 0.43
C THR A 286 -3.26 12.84 1.28
N ALA A 287 -2.81 12.66 2.52
CA ALA A 287 -2.52 13.77 3.41
C ALA A 287 -1.23 13.59 4.22
N THR A 288 -0.58 14.71 4.55
CA THR A 288 0.62 14.76 5.40
C THR A 288 0.67 16.08 6.18
N SER A 289 1.70 16.31 6.99
CA SER A 289 1.83 17.54 7.78
C SER A 289 1.85 18.79 6.88
N LYS A 290 1.38 19.93 7.40
CA LYS A 290 1.39 21.21 6.67
C LYS A 290 2.78 21.57 6.13
N THR A 291 3.82 21.36 6.95
CA THR A 291 5.22 21.57 6.55
C THR A 291 5.62 20.71 5.36
N ASN A 292 5.23 19.43 5.36
CA ASN A 292 5.53 18.51 4.26
C ASN A 292 4.77 18.91 2.98
N VAL A 293 3.49 19.28 3.08
CA VAL A 293 2.70 19.77 1.93
C VAL A 293 3.35 21.01 1.32
N VAL A 294 3.72 22.00 2.13
CA VAL A 294 4.40 23.22 1.66
C VAL A 294 5.74 22.90 1.00
N SER A 295 6.53 22.00 1.57
CA SER A 295 7.80 21.54 0.98
C SER A 295 7.59 20.94 -0.42
N ILE A 296 6.61 20.03 -0.55
CA ILE A 296 6.27 19.38 -1.81
C ILE A 296 5.77 20.40 -2.83
N LEU A 297 4.90 21.33 -2.43
CA LEU A 297 4.37 22.37 -3.32
C LEU A 297 5.48 23.28 -3.88
N LYS A 298 6.43 23.71 -3.04
CA LYS A 298 7.59 24.50 -3.49
C LYS A 298 8.48 23.75 -4.49
N TRP A 299 8.57 22.44 -4.34
CA TRP A 299 9.35 21.58 -5.25
C TRP A 299 8.64 21.34 -6.59
N LEU A 300 7.31 21.21 -6.61
CA LEU A 300 6.54 20.93 -7.83
C LEU A 300 6.74 22.01 -8.91
N ASP A 301 7.02 21.54 -10.12
CA ASP A 301 7.30 22.36 -11.30
C ASP A 301 6.53 21.82 -12.53
N PRO A 302 5.56 22.56 -13.09
CA PRO A 302 4.75 22.07 -14.20
C PRO A 302 5.60 21.77 -15.45
N ALA A 303 6.74 22.45 -15.64
CA ALA A 303 7.65 22.18 -16.75
C ALA A 303 8.32 20.79 -16.64
N LYS A 304 8.37 20.21 -15.43
CA LYS A 304 8.86 18.86 -15.16
C LYS A 304 7.78 17.78 -15.24
N LYS A 305 6.54 18.14 -15.60
CA LYS A 305 5.39 17.23 -15.81
C LYS A 305 5.21 16.26 -14.64
N PRO A 306 4.93 16.76 -13.43
CA PRO A 306 4.92 15.94 -12.23
C PRO A 306 3.83 14.86 -12.28
N LEU A 307 4.20 13.66 -11.84
CA LEU A 307 3.30 12.52 -11.67
C LEU A 307 3.18 12.14 -10.19
N ILE A 308 2.05 11.56 -9.83
CA ILE A 308 1.85 10.89 -8.55
C ILE A 308 1.39 9.46 -8.81
N ILE A 309 2.07 8.50 -8.17
CA ILE A 309 1.68 7.09 -8.12
C ILE A 309 1.20 6.79 -6.72
N GLN A 310 0.01 6.23 -6.59
CA GLN A 310 -0.55 5.73 -5.32
C GLN A 310 -0.72 4.22 -5.46
N THR A 311 0.00 3.43 -4.66
CA THR A 311 -0.03 1.98 -4.82
C THR A 311 0.45 1.21 -3.58
N PRO A 312 -0.09 0.02 -3.32
CA PRO A 312 0.54 -0.98 -2.46
C PRO A 312 1.93 -1.39 -2.94
N LEU A 313 2.85 -1.70 -2.02
CA LEU A 313 4.23 -2.09 -2.35
C LEU A 313 4.32 -3.32 -3.27
N ASN A 314 3.44 -4.29 -3.11
CA ASN A 314 3.36 -5.51 -3.94
C ASN A 314 2.95 -5.23 -5.40
N LYS A 315 2.44 -4.02 -5.72
CA LYS A 315 2.00 -3.62 -7.06
C LYS A 315 2.94 -2.62 -7.74
N LEU A 316 4.03 -2.20 -7.08
CA LEU A 316 4.96 -1.19 -7.63
C LEU A 316 5.56 -1.54 -9.00
N THR A 317 5.68 -2.83 -9.33
CA THR A 317 6.27 -3.30 -10.60
C THR A 317 5.36 -3.10 -11.81
N GLN A 318 4.11 -2.68 -11.63
CA GLN A 318 3.17 -2.43 -12.74
C GLN A 318 3.40 -1.08 -13.43
N TYR A 319 4.21 -0.19 -12.83
CA TYR A 319 4.44 1.16 -13.31
C TYR A 319 5.72 1.30 -14.13
#